data_AF-A0A4U9HB78-F1
#
_entry.id   AF-A0A4U9HB78-F1
#
_cell.length_a   1.000
_cell.length_b   1.000
_cell.length_c   1.000
_cell.angle_alpha   90.00
_cell.angle_beta   90.00
_cell.angle_gamma   90.00
#
_symmetry.space_group_name_H-M   'P 1'
#
loop_
_entity.id
_entity.type
_entity.pdbx_description
1 polymer ?
#
loop_
_entity_poly.entity_id
_entity_poly.type
_entity_poly.pdbx_seq_one_letter_code
_entity_poly.pdbx_strand_id
1 'polypeptide(L)' 'MTTDVTVKSLAAEIQTPVDRLVQQFADAGINKSETDSVTQQEKETLLAHLNREHGSARVN' A
#
# COMPACT_ATOMS: atom_id res chain seq x y z
N MET A 1 -14.23 -8.18 13.70
CA MET A 1 -14.15 -8.83 12.37
C MET A 1 -12.87 -8.30 11.74
N THR A 2 -11.79 -9.09 11.67
CA THR A 2 -10.49 -8.66 11.11
C THR A 2 -10.43 -9.08 9.65
N THR A 3 -10.34 -8.11 8.74
CA THR A 3 -10.14 -8.37 7.31
C THR A 3 -8.66 -8.24 7.00
N ASP A 4 -7.97 -9.38 6.98
CA ASP A 4 -6.56 -9.48 6.62
C ASP A 4 -6.49 -9.73 5.11
N VAL A 5 -5.86 -8.81 4.37
CA VAL A 5 -5.74 -8.89 2.90
C VAL A 5 -4.28 -8.86 2.51
N THR A 6 -3.83 -9.80 1.68
CA THR A 6 -2.42 -9.86 1.29
C THR A 6 -2.01 -8.67 0.43
N VAL A 7 -0.75 -8.21 0.56
CA VAL A 7 -0.26 -7.06 -0.24
C VAL A 7 -0.46 -7.37 -1.71
N LYS A 8 -0.17 -8.61 -2.12
CA LYS A 8 -0.33 -9.10 -3.49
C LYS A 8 -1.75 -9.02 -4.02
N SER A 9 -2.75 -9.45 -3.23
CA SER A 9 -4.15 -9.40 -3.66
C SER A 9 -4.66 -7.97 -3.76
N LEU A 10 -4.33 -7.14 -2.77
CA LEU A 10 -4.70 -5.72 -2.77
C LEU A 10 -4.07 -4.99 -3.97
N ALA A 11 -2.77 -5.16 -4.18
CA ALA A 11 -2.01 -4.60 -5.30
C ALA A 11 -2.60 -4.99 -6.66
N ALA A 12 -2.96 -6.27 -6.82
CA ALA A 12 -3.61 -6.77 -8.02
C ALA A 12 -4.99 -6.13 -8.25
N GLU A 13 -5.74 -5.87 -7.19
CA GLU A 13 -7.10 -5.29 -7.24
C GLU A 13 -7.09 -3.82 -7.70
N ILE A 14 -6.14 -3.01 -7.21
CA ILE A 14 -5.95 -1.61 -7.61
C ILE A 14 -4.91 -1.43 -8.73
N GLN A 15 -4.51 -2.53 -9.39
CA GLN A 15 -3.47 -2.57 -10.44
C GLN A 15 -2.21 -1.76 -10.11
N THR A 16 -1.86 -1.68 -8.84
CA THR A 16 -0.69 -0.94 -8.34
C THR A 16 0.36 -1.97 -7.97
N PRO A 17 1.63 -1.82 -8.39
CA PRO A 17 2.63 -2.84 -8.13
C PRO A 17 2.83 -3.06 -6.62
N VAL A 18 2.94 -4.34 -6.23
CA VAL A 18 3.16 -4.75 -4.84
C VAL A 18 4.40 -4.08 -4.26
N ASP A 19 5.43 -3.94 -5.09
CA ASP A 19 6.68 -3.25 -4.78
C ASP A 19 6.47 -1.78 -4.38
N ARG A 20 5.57 -1.04 -5.05
CA ARG A 20 5.20 0.34 -4.68
C ARG A 20 4.49 0.39 -3.33
N LEU A 21 3.59 -0.56 -3.07
CA LEU A 21 2.95 -0.65 -1.76
C LEU A 21 3.99 -0.98 -0.68
N VAL A 22 4.83 -1.99 -0.89
CA VAL A 22 5.88 -2.43 0.02
C VAL A 22 6.89 -1.32 0.32
N GLN A 23 7.35 -0.59 -0.71
CA GLN A 23 8.24 0.55 -0.53
C GLN A 23 7.61 1.62 0.36
N GLN A 24 6.35 1.94 0.12
CA GLN A 24 5.69 3.01 0.86
C GLN A 24 5.29 2.56 2.28
N PHE A 25 5.11 1.25 2.50
CA PHE A 25 5.08 0.66 3.84
C PHE A 25 6.43 0.83 4.53
N ALA A 26 7.53 0.46 3.86
CA ALA A 26 8.87 0.58 4.41
C ALA A 26 9.24 2.03 4.75
N ASP A 27 8.80 2.99 3.94
CA ASP A 27 8.95 4.43 4.17
C ASP A 27 8.23 4.91 5.44
N ALA A 28 7.05 4.34 5.71
CA ALA A 28 6.30 4.55 6.96
C ALA A 28 6.89 3.79 8.17
N GLY A 29 8.01 3.07 8.00
CA GLY A 29 8.62 2.23 9.04
C GLY A 29 7.95 0.87 9.22
N ILE A 30 7.10 0.49 8.28
CA ILE A 30 6.34 -0.76 8.28
C ILE A 30 6.99 -1.72 7.28
N ASN A 31 7.74 -2.72 7.76
CA ASN A 31 8.32 -3.72 6.87
C ASN A 31 7.27 -4.76 6.46
N LYS A 32 6.58 -4.51 5.33
CA LYS A 32 5.71 -5.47 4.64
C LYS A 32 6.43 -6.03 3.42
N SER A 33 6.18 -7.28 3.05
CA SER A 33 6.68 -7.89 1.81
C SER A 33 5.55 -8.26 0.86
N GLU A 34 5.85 -8.47 -0.42
CA GLU A 34 4.83 -8.84 -1.42
C GLU A 34 4.07 -10.13 -1.08
N THR A 35 4.72 -11.04 -0.36
CA THR A 35 4.15 -12.28 0.16
C THR A 35 3.49 -12.12 1.53
N ASP A 36 3.56 -10.93 2.12
CA ASP A 36 3.07 -10.63 3.46
C ASP A 36 1.60 -10.17 3.47
N SER A 37 0.98 -10.24 4.64
CA SER A 37 -0.46 -10.02 4.84
C SER A 37 -0.70 -8.61 5.36
N VAL A 38 -1.23 -7.68 4.54
CA VAL A 38 -1.52 -6.30 4.96
C VAL A 38 -2.69 -6.26 5.93
N THR A 39 -2.52 -5.54 7.04
CA THR A 39 -3.64 -5.24 7.93
C THR A 39 -4.36 -3.98 7.48
N GLN A 40 -5.63 -3.85 7.84
CA GLN A 40 -6.45 -2.70 7.46
C GLN A 40 -5.84 -1.35 7.90
N GLN A 41 -5.22 -1.27 9.08
CA GLN A 41 -4.56 -0.06 9.57
C GLN A 41 -3.35 0.36 8.73
N GLU A 42 -2.51 -0.61 8.38
CA GLU A 42 -1.36 -0.36 7.52
C GLU A 42 -1.85 0.11 6.15
N LYS A 43 -2.78 -0.65 5.54
CA LYS A 43 -3.41 -0.29 4.26
C LYS A 43 -3.93 1.14 4.28
N GLU A 44 -4.68 1.54 5.30
CA GLU A 44 -5.25 2.89 5.40
C GLU A 44 -4.16 3.98 5.48
N THR A 45 -3.14 3.77 6.30
CA THR A 45 -2.00 4.69 6.43
C THR A 45 -1.30 4.85 5.08
N LEU A 46 -1.08 3.73 4.40
CA LEU A 46 -0.48 3.70 3.07
C LEU A 46 -1.36 4.41 2.04
N LEU A 47 -2.65 4.06 1.95
CA LEU A 47 -3.60 4.67 1.01
C LEU A 47 -3.72 6.18 1.23
N ALA A 48 -3.67 6.64 2.48
CA ALA A 48 -3.63 8.06 2.80
C ALA A 48 -2.36 8.74 2.27
N HIS A 49 -1.19 8.09 2.43
CA HIS A 49 0.07 8.54 1.86
C HIS A 49 0.09 8.50 0.32
N LEU A 50 -0.34 7.38 -0.28
CA LEU A 50 -0.45 7.17 -1.72
C LEU A 50 -1.42 8.16 -2.35
N ASN A 51 -2.58 8.43 -1.74
CA ASN A 51 -3.54 9.41 -2.24
C ASN A 51 -2.97 10.84 -2.19
N ARG A 52 -2.14 11.15 -1.19
CA ARG A 52 -1.43 12.43 -1.08
C ARG A 52 -0.30 12.56 -2.12
N GLU A 53 0.45 11.49 -2.36
CA GLU A 53 1.56 11.44 -3.32
C GLU A 53 1.09 11.36 -4.79
N HIS A 54 0.04 10.59 -5.10
CA HIS A 54 -0.56 10.51 -6.45
C HIS A 54 -1.25 11.81 -6.88
N GLY A 55 -1.59 12.70 -5.94
CA GLY A 55 -2.08 14.04 -6.22
C GLY A 55 -1.04 14.94 -6.90
N SER A 56 0.25 14.68 -6.69
CA SER A 56 1.36 15.48 -7.24
C SER A 56 1.90 14.94 -8.57
N ALA A 57 1.51 13.74 -9.01
CA ALA A 57 1.98 13.15 -10.26
C ALA A 57 1.26 13.68 -11.53
N ARG A 58 0.46 14.74 -11.40
CA ARG A 58 -0.25 15.39 -12.53
C ARG A 58 -0.23 16.92 -12.43
N VAL A 59 0.97 17.46 -12.22
CA VAL A 59 1.35 18.78 -12.75
C VAL A 59 2.48 18.53 -13.75
N ASN A 60 2.12 18.29 -15.02
CA ASN A 60 2.74 18.94 -16.18
C ASN A 60 1.96 18.61 -17.46
#